data_AF-A0A528TFX0-F1
#
_entry.id   AF-A0A528TFX0-F1
#
_cell.length_a   1.000
_cell.length_b   1.000
_cell.length_c   1.000
_cell.angle_alpha   90.00
_cell.angle_beta   90.00
_cell.angle_gamma   90.00
#
_symmetry.space_group_name_H-M   'P 1'
#
loop_
_entity.id
_entity.type
_entity.pdbx_description
1 polymer ?
#
loop_
_entity_poly.entity_id
_entity_poly.type
_entity_poly.pdbx_seq_one_letter_code
_entity_poly.pdbx_strand_id
1 'polypeptide(L)' 'IGLRVVGNWSGDATLAEIERAPKAKLNLIHCYRSMNYICRHMEEKYGVAWMEYNFFGPSQIEASLRNIA' A
#
# COMPACT_ATOMS: atom_id res chain seq x y z
N ILE A 1 6.41 7.74 -12.45
CA ILE A 1 6.75 7.01 -11.21
C ILE A 1 7.12 5.54 -11.45
N GLY A 2 6.72 4.88 -12.55
CA GLY A 2 7.37 3.61 -12.96
C GLY A 2 7.15 2.40 -12.04
N LEU A 3 6.31 2.55 -11.01
CA LEU A 3 5.94 1.48 -10.09
C LEU A 3 4.89 0.57 -10.72
N ARG A 4 4.92 -0.71 -10.33
CA ARG A 4 3.90 -1.71 -10.68
C ARG A 4 2.99 -1.94 -9.48
N VAL A 5 1.70 -1.64 -9.63
CA VAL A 5 0.67 -1.98 -8.63
C VAL A 5 0.42 -3.49 -8.71
N VAL A 6 0.75 -4.22 -7.66
CA VAL A 6 0.56 -5.69 -7.57
C VAL A 6 -0.88 -6.05 -7.22
N GLY A 7 -1.55 -5.18 -6.47
CA GLY A 7 -2.94 -5.31 -6.06
C GLY A 7 -3.39 -4.12 -5.22
N ASN A 8 -4.70 -4.01 -5.06
CA ASN A 8 -5.46 -2.98 -4.34
C ASN A 8 -6.32 -3.69 -3.28
N TRP A 9 -6.53 -3.06 -2.13
CA TRP A 9 -7.18 -3.70 -0.98
C TRP A 9 -8.24 -2.76 -0.39
N SER A 10 -9.54 -3.07 -0.45
CA SER A 10 -10.23 -4.15 -1.20
C SER A 10 -11.08 -3.65 -2.39
N GLY A 11 -11.16 -2.35 -2.63
CA GLY A 11 -12.00 -1.80 -3.70
C GLY A 11 -11.50 -2.24 -5.08
N ASP A 12 -12.33 -2.95 -5.84
CA ASP A 12 -12.02 -3.55 -7.17
C ASP A 12 -10.88 -4.59 -7.16
N ALA A 13 -10.66 -5.26 -6.04
CA ALA A 13 -9.64 -6.29 -5.90
C ALA A 13 -10.14 -7.68 -6.33
N THR A 14 -9.27 -8.47 -6.95
CA THR A 14 -9.48 -9.92 -7.13
C THR A 14 -8.82 -10.70 -5.99
N LEU A 15 -9.33 -11.91 -5.73
CA LEU A 15 -8.72 -12.81 -4.73
C LEU A 15 -7.25 -13.11 -5.06
N ALA A 16 -6.92 -13.27 -6.35
CA ALA A 16 -5.55 -13.52 -6.79
C ALA A 16 -4.59 -12.34 -6.53
N GLU A 17 -5.08 -11.10 -6.48
CA GLU A 17 -4.26 -9.94 -6.09
C GLU A 17 -3.98 -9.91 -4.58
N ILE A 18 -4.98 -10.29 -3.79
CA ILE A 18 -4.85 -10.43 -2.33
C ILE A 18 -3.82 -11.52 -2.01
N GLU A 19 -3.94 -12.69 -2.63
CA GLU A 19 -2.99 -13.81 -2.43
C GLU A 19 -1.56 -13.47 -2.84
N ARG A 20 -1.38 -12.61 -3.85
CA ARG A 20 -0.06 -12.17 -4.33
C ARG A 20 0.53 -10.99 -3.56
N ALA A 21 -0.22 -10.33 -2.67
CA ALA A 21 0.27 -9.16 -1.95
C ALA A 21 1.57 -9.37 -1.16
N PRO A 22 1.83 -10.54 -0.54
CA PRO A 22 3.13 -10.82 0.11
C PRO A 22 4.34 -10.76 -0.84
N LYS A 23 4.14 -10.70 -2.16
CA LYS A 23 5.20 -10.54 -3.16
C LYS A 23 5.49 -9.07 -3.50
N ALA A 24 4.70 -8.13 -3.00
CA ALA A 24 4.97 -6.71 -3.15
C ALA A 24 6.25 -6.31 -2.38
N LYS A 25 6.84 -5.17 -2.77
CA LYS A 25 8.04 -4.62 -2.11
C LYS A 25 7.72 -3.59 -1.04
N LEU A 26 6.55 -2.96 -1.14
CA LEU A 26 6.08 -1.91 -0.25
C LEU A 26 4.54 -1.92 -0.26
N ASN A 27 3.94 -1.79 0.93
CA ASN A 27 2.51 -1.56 1.08
C ASN A 27 2.23 -0.07 1.29
N LEU A 28 1.40 0.51 0.43
CA LEU A 28 0.93 1.89 0.58
C LEU A 28 -0.44 1.86 1.26
N ILE A 29 -0.53 2.42 2.47
CA ILE A 29 -1.78 2.43 3.25
C ILE A 29 -2.41 3.82 3.24
N HIS A 30 -3.59 3.93 2.64
CA HIS A 30 -4.36 5.18 2.65
C HIS A 30 -5.27 5.29 3.87
N CYS A 31 -6.01 4.22 4.18
CA CYS A 31 -6.91 4.17 5.33
C CYS A 31 -6.27 3.40 6.49
N TYR A 32 -5.42 4.09 7.25
CA TYR A 32 -4.70 3.50 8.39
C TYR A 32 -5.62 2.70 9.33
N ARG A 33 -6.76 3.28 9.71
CA ARG A 33 -7.70 2.66 10.65
C ARG A 33 -8.18 1.27 10.20
N SER A 34 -8.40 1.09 8.90
CA SER A 34 -9.02 -0.13 8.36
C SER A 34 -8.04 -1.25 8.04
N MET A 35 -6.75 -0.94 7.84
CA MET A 35 -5.79 -1.90 7.27
C MET A 35 -4.44 -1.93 8.00
N ASN A 36 -4.25 -1.17 9.09
CA ASN A 36 -2.97 -1.19 9.82
C ASN A 36 -2.58 -2.59 10.32
N TYR A 37 -3.54 -3.42 10.73
CA TYR A 37 -3.26 -4.75 11.28
C TYR A 37 -2.63 -5.67 10.23
N ILE A 38 -3.11 -5.62 8.98
CA ILE A 38 -2.58 -6.47 7.91
C ILE A 38 -1.23 -5.94 7.42
N CYS A 39 -1.01 -4.63 7.40
CA CYS A 39 0.30 -4.05 7.09
C CYS A 39 1.36 -4.47 8.12
N ARG A 40 1.05 -4.38 9.42
CA ARG A 40 1.94 -4.88 10.49
C ARG A 40 2.19 -6.38 10.37
N HIS A 41 1.15 -7.17 10.13
CA HIS A 41 1.31 -8.61 9.92
C HIS A 41 2.20 -8.94 8.70
N MET A 42 2.05 -8.19 7.60
CA MET A 42 2.88 -8.38 6.40
C MET A 42 4.34 -7.99 6.61
N GLU A 43 4.59 -6.96 7.43
CA GLU A 43 5.93 -6.57 7.84
C GLU A 43 6.58 -7.65 8.72
N GLU A 44 5.89 -8.12 9.76
CA GLU A 44 6.39 -9.14 10.69
C GLU A 44 6.63 -10.50 10.01
N LYS A 45 5.69 -10.95 9.16
CA LYS A 45 5.71 -12.30 8.58
C LYS A 45 6.47 -12.39 7.27
N TYR A 46 6.39 -11.36 6.43
CA TYR A 46 6.93 -11.37 5.08
C TYR A 46 8.01 -10.30 4.83
N GLY A 47 8.30 -9.44 5.82
CA GLY A 47 9.29 -8.37 5.67
C GLY A 47 8.85 -7.27 4.71
N VAL A 48 7.55 -7.16 4.39
CA VAL A 48 7.04 -6.14 3.47
C VAL A 48 6.75 -4.86 4.25
N ALA A 49 7.64 -3.88 4.12
CA ALA A 49 7.49 -2.57 4.73
C ALA A 49 6.19 -1.89 4.27
N TRP A 50 5.71 -0.93 5.07
CA TRP A 50 4.51 -0.15 4.76
C TRP A 50 4.68 1.32 5.12
N MET A 51 3.96 2.20 4.43
CA MET A 51 3.93 3.63 4.73
C MET A 51 2.55 4.24 4.46
N GLU A 52 2.19 5.24 5.26
CA GLU A 52 0.97 6.03 5.06
C GLU A 52 1.15 7.04 3.92
N TYR A 53 0.07 7.27 3.17
CA TYR A 53 0.03 8.28 2.12
C TYR A 53 -1.36 8.91 2.03
N ASN A 54 -1.44 10.08 1.38
CA ASN A 54 -2.69 10.81 1.22
C ASN A 54 -2.83 11.36 -0.20
N PHE A 55 -3.85 10.88 -0.92
CA PHE A 55 -4.17 11.33 -2.28
C PHE A 55 -5.36 12.30 -2.34
N PHE A 56 -5.61 13.06 -1.27
CA PHE A 56 -6.59 14.15 -1.27
C PHE A 56 -5.93 15.53 -1.38
N GLY A 57 -6.14 16.17 -2.52
CA GLY A 57 -5.64 17.53 -2.81
C GLY A 57 -4.21 17.55 -3.36
N PRO A 58 -3.88 18.51 -4.24
CA PRO A 58 -2.63 18.50 -5.01
C PRO A 58 -1.38 18.55 -4.13
N SER A 59 -1.38 19.33 -3.04
CA SER A 59 -0.23 19.43 -2.13
C SER A 59 0.09 18.12 -1.42
N GLN A 60 -0.94 17.37 -0.99
CA GLN A 60 -0.75 16.08 -0.31
C GLN A 60 -0.37 14.97 -1.28
N ILE A 61 -0.95 15.00 -2.50
CA ILE A 61 -0.57 14.10 -3.59
C ILE A 61 0.90 14.30 -3.92
N GLU A 62 1.37 15.54 -4.13
CA GLU A 62 2.77 15.82 -4.44
C GLU A 62 3.70 15.28 -3.34
N ALA A 63 3.43 15.61 -2.08
CA ALA A 63 4.23 15.15 -0.94
C ALA A 63 4.27 13.62 -0.86
N SER A 64 3.11 12.97 -1.01
CA SER A 64 2.99 11.50 -0.99
C SER A 64 3.77 10.86 -2.15
N LEU A 65 3.63 11.38 -3.37
CA LEU A 65 4.33 10.85 -4.54
C LEU A 65 5.85 11.01 -4.42
N ARG A 66 6.34 12.09 -3.80
CA ARG A 66 7.76 12.28 -3.50
C ARG A 66 8.29 11.34 -2.43
N ASN A 67 7.48 11.02 -1.41
CA ASN A 67 7.89 10.08 -0.36
C ASN A 67 7.88 8.61 -0.83
N ILE A 68 7.07 8.29 -1.84
CA ILE A 68 6.97 6.95 -2.43
C ILE A 68 8.14 6.66 -3.39
N ALA A 69 8.73 7.70 -3.99
CA ALA A 69 9.81 7.61 -4.98
C ALA A 69 11.19 7.51 -4.33
#